data_AF-A0A660VE89-F1
#
_entry.id   AF-A0A660VE89-F1
#
_cell.length_a   1.000
_cell.length_b   1.000
_cell.length_c   1.000
_cell.angle_alpha   90.00
_cell.angle_beta   90.00
_cell.angle_gamma   90.00
#
_symmetry.space_group_name_H-M   'P 1'
#
loop_
_entity.id
_entity.type
_entity.pdbx_description
1 polymer ?
#
loop_
_entity_poly.entity_id
_entity_poly.type
_entity_poly.pdbx_seq_one_letter_code
_entity_poly.pdbx_strand_id
1 'polypeptide(L)'
;LKGESVSRQSKVETSGHLVAEGEFSAEHAGEAVLRALAKSETEADATEVRMPILPRGEKQRIGTVLTVGAEPKSWEFTLPDDFAALKVRVAISCGGYAPAIQQSLRYLVKYPYG
;
A
#
# COMPACT_ATOMS: atom_id res chain seq x y z
N LEU A 1 10.71 5.76 -5.33
CA LEU A 1 11.75 5.25 -4.40
C LEU A 1 12.93 6.20 -4.46
N LYS A 2 13.58 6.47 -3.32
CA LYS A 2 14.85 7.19 -3.25
C LYS A 2 15.98 6.19 -3.03
N GLY A 3 17.01 6.26 -3.87
CA GLY A 3 18.17 5.41 -3.87
C GLY A 3 18.91 5.59 -5.19
N GLU A 4 20.20 5.25 -5.22
CA GLU A 4 20.99 5.35 -6.45
C GLU A 4 20.76 4.12 -7.33
N SER A 5 20.80 4.33 -8.65
CA SER A 5 20.79 3.22 -9.59
C SER A 5 22.08 2.43 -9.45
N VAL A 6 21.95 1.14 -9.13
CA VAL A 6 23.10 0.25 -9.00
C VAL A 6 23.39 -0.42 -10.34
N SER A 7 24.65 -0.43 -10.74
CA SER A 7 25.12 -1.22 -11.87
C SER A 7 26.34 -2.04 -11.48
N ARG A 8 26.40 -3.27 -11.99
CA ARG A 8 27.53 -4.19 -11.84
C ARG A 8 27.83 -4.77 -13.21
N GLN A 9 29.12 -4.82 -13.54
CA GLN A 9 29.61 -5.46 -14.75
C GLN A 9 30.74 -6.40 -14.37
N SER A 10 30.65 -7.64 -14.82
CA SER A 10 31.70 -8.65 -14.66
C SER A 10 31.57 -9.67 -15.76
N LYS A 11 32.66 -10.37 -16.07
CA LYS A 11 32.58 -11.63 -16.80
C LYS A 11 31.85 -12.65 -15.91
N VAL A 12 30.82 -13.29 -16.46
CA VAL A 12 30.07 -14.36 -15.80
C VAL A 12 30.32 -15.63 -16.57
N GLU A 13 30.86 -16.66 -15.91
CA GLU A 13 31.08 -17.97 -16.52
C GLU A 13 29.77 -18.74 -16.66
N THR A 14 29.78 -19.83 -17.44
CA THR A 14 28.61 -20.71 -17.57
C THR A 14 28.16 -21.22 -16.20
N SER A 15 26.86 -21.10 -15.91
CA SER A 15 26.27 -21.41 -14.59
C SER A 15 26.68 -20.46 -13.44
N GLY A 16 27.42 -19.39 -13.73
CA GLY A 16 27.69 -18.32 -12.78
C GLY A 16 26.53 -17.34 -12.65
N HIS A 17 26.53 -16.57 -11.56
CA HIS A 17 25.57 -15.50 -11.32
C HIS A 17 26.28 -14.22 -10.89
N LEU A 18 25.74 -13.07 -11.33
CA LEU A 18 26.15 -11.75 -10.89
C LEU A 18 24.98 -11.09 -10.17
N VAL A 19 25.22 -10.59 -8.96
CA VAL A 19 24.19 -9.93 -8.14
C VAL A 19 24.57 -8.47 -7.96
N ALA A 20 23.58 -7.59 -8.14
CA ALA A 20 23.66 -6.17 -7.85
C ALA A 20 22.65 -5.83 -6.76
N GLU A 21 23.13 -5.35 -5.62
CA GLU A 21 22.31 -4.99 -4.46
C GLU A 21 22.34 -3.48 -4.28
N GLY A 22 21.17 -2.90 -3.99
CA GLY A 22 21.01 -1.47 -3.75
C GLY A 22 20.00 -1.21 -2.66
N GLU A 23 20.24 -0.15 -1.88
CA GLU A 23 19.34 0.28 -0.83
C GLU A 23 18.39 1.35 -1.35
N PHE A 24 17.09 1.11 -1.18
CA PHE A 24 16.04 2.03 -1.61
C PHE A 24 15.09 2.32 -0.45
N SER A 25 14.75 3.59 -0.28
CA SER A 25 13.77 4.04 0.71
C SER A 25 12.53 4.60 0.03
N ALA A 26 11.37 4.35 0.63
CA ALA A 26 10.10 4.92 0.23
C ALA A 26 9.69 6.03 1.20
N GLU A 27 9.47 7.24 0.67
CA GLU A 27 9.00 8.39 1.45
C GLU A 27 7.48 8.45 1.57
N HIS A 28 6.77 7.88 0.60
CA HIS A 28 5.31 7.95 0.51
C HIS A 28 4.69 6.59 0.24
N ALA A 29 3.51 6.37 0.83
CA ALA A 29 2.67 5.21 0.57
C ALA A 29 2.12 5.22 -0.86
N GLY A 30 2.04 4.06 -1.50
CA GLY A 30 1.58 3.93 -2.87
C GLY A 30 2.07 2.66 -3.53
N GLU A 31 2.39 2.74 -4.83
CA GLU A 31 2.99 1.64 -5.59
C GLU A 31 4.41 2.05 -5.98
N ALA A 32 5.36 1.14 -5.77
CA ALA A 32 6.73 1.27 -6.27
C ALA A 32 6.97 0.27 -7.39
N VAL A 33 7.83 0.69 -8.33
CA VAL A 33 8.23 -0.12 -9.48
C VAL A 33 9.75 -0.25 -9.46
N LEU A 34 10.22 -1.49 -9.35
CA LEU A 34 11.64 -1.85 -9.49
C LEU A 34 11.86 -2.37 -10.90
N ARG A 35 12.90 -1.86 -11.57
CA ARG A 35 13.26 -2.27 -12.93
C ARG A 35 14.70 -2.77 -12.94
N ALA A 36 14.89 -3.97 -13.46
CA ALA A 36 16.19 -4.57 -13.67
C ALA A 36 16.43 -4.75 -15.17
N LEU A 37 17.65 -4.50 -15.62
CA LEU A 37 18.08 -4.64 -17.00
C LEU A 37 19.43 -5.35 -17.02
N ALA A 38 19.47 -6.51 -17.68
CA ALA A 38 20.69 -7.26 -17.92
C ALA A 38 21.05 -7.17 -19.41
N LYS A 39 22.33 -6.93 -19.71
CA LYS A 39 22.83 -6.81 -21.08
C LYS A 39 24.12 -7.60 -21.26
N SER A 40 24.22 -8.30 -22.37
CA SER A 40 25.44 -8.89 -22.92
C SER A 40 25.73 -8.24 -24.28
N GLU A 41 26.77 -8.69 -24.98
CA GLU A 41 27.10 -8.19 -26.32
C GLU A 41 26.02 -8.56 -27.36
N THR A 42 25.33 -9.69 -27.16
CA THR A 42 24.38 -10.26 -28.14
C THR A 42 22.93 -10.18 -27.70
N GLU A 43 22.66 -10.09 -26.39
CA GLU A 43 21.32 -10.19 -25.83
C GLU A 43 21.08 -9.19 -24.70
N ALA A 44 19.81 -8.81 -24.51
CA ALA A 44 19.36 -7.98 -23.40
C ALA A 44 18.04 -8.51 -22.86
N ASP A 45 17.89 -8.48 -21.54
CA ASP A 45 16.67 -8.85 -20.84
C ASP A 45 16.31 -7.81 -19.79
N ALA A 46 15.01 -7.59 -19.59
CA ALA A 46 14.49 -6.59 -18.66
C ALA A 46 13.29 -7.13 -17.88
N THR A 47 13.28 -6.90 -16.57
CA THR A 47 12.18 -7.28 -15.69
C THR A 47 11.68 -6.08 -14.90
N GLU A 48 10.37 -5.99 -14.74
CA GLU A 48 9.69 -5.02 -13.88
C GLU A 48 8.96 -5.75 -12.76
N VAL A 49 9.19 -5.33 -11.51
CA VAL A 49 8.47 -5.81 -10.33
C VAL A 49 7.75 -4.65 -9.68
N ARG A 50 6.44 -4.81 -9.46
CA ARG A 50 5.61 -3.83 -8.77
C ARG A 50 5.37 -4.27 -7.33
N MET A 51 5.54 -3.35 -6.40
CA MET A 51 5.39 -3.64 -4.98
C MET A 51 4.57 -2.55 -4.26
N PRO A 52 3.61 -2.92 -3.41
CA PRO A 52 2.85 -1.96 -2.63
C PRO A 52 3.70 -1.40 -1.48
N ILE A 53 3.78 -0.07 -1.37
CA ILE A 53 4.33 0.62 -0.21
C ILE A 53 3.19 0.96 0.73
N LEU A 54 3.19 0.33 1.90
CA LEU A 54 2.20 0.59 2.93
C LEU A 54 2.46 1.94 3.61
N PRO A 55 1.40 2.67 4.01
CA PRO A 55 1.55 3.84 4.85
C PRO A 55 2.17 3.47 6.19
N ARG A 56 2.99 4.37 6.73
CA ARG A 56 3.55 4.24 8.08
C ARG A 56 2.45 4.50 9.11
N GLY A 57 2.49 3.76 10.22
CA GLY A 57 1.55 3.92 11.33
C GLY A 57 0.35 2.98 11.27
N GLU A 58 -0.46 3.04 12.32
CA GLU A 58 -1.64 2.20 12.48
C GLU A 58 -2.84 2.80 11.75
N LYS A 59 -3.59 1.95 11.05
CA LYS A 59 -4.82 2.38 10.38
C LYS A 59 -5.93 2.58 11.41
N GLN A 60 -6.25 3.83 11.70
CA GLN A 60 -7.42 4.18 12.50
C GLN A 60 -8.67 4.29 11.62
N ARG A 61 -9.80 3.84 12.16
CA ARG A 61 -11.13 3.98 11.54
C ARG A 61 -12.08 4.58 12.57
N ILE A 62 -12.62 5.74 12.24
CA ILE A 62 -13.68 6.38 13.00
C ILE A 62 -14.92 6.37 12.11
N GLY A 63 -16.04 5.94 12.67
CA GLY A 63 -17.31 5.89 11.97
C GLY A 63 -18.44 6.23 12.92
N THR A 64 -19.45 6.92 12.41
CA THR A 64 -20.71 7.14 13.09
C THR A 64 -21.85 6.60 12.23
N VAL A 65 -22.98 6.33 12.86
CA VAL A 65 -24.21 6.04 12.13
C VAL A 65 -25.26 7.07 12.49
N LEU A 66 -25.85 7.67 11.45
CA LEU A 66 -26.89 8.67 11.59
C LEU A 66 -28.19 8.15 10.98
N THR A 67 -29.28 8.24 11.74
CA THR A 67 -30.63 8.07 11.20
C THR A 67 -31.05 9.39 10.56
N VAL A 68 -31.17 9.38 9.23
CA VAL A 68 -31.63 10.55 8.47
C VAL A 68 -33.14 10.65 8.61
N GLY A 69 -33.61 11.74 9.21
CA GLY A 69 -35.03 12.09 9.38
C GLY A 69 -35.39 13.37 8.62
N ALA A 70 -36.45 14.06 9.03
CA ALA A 70 -36.85 15.33 8.40
C ALA A 70 -35.86 16.49 8.66
N GLU A 71 -35.10 16.41 9.75
CA GLU A 71 -34.11 17.43 10.09
C GLU A 71 -32.71 17.09 9.53
N PRO A 72 -31.97 18.10 9.03
CA PRO A 72 -30.59 17.91 8.59
C PRO A 72 -29.70 17.49 9.77
N LYS A 73 -28.81 16.52 9.50
CA LYS A 73 -27.79 16.05 10.45
C LYS A 73 -26.40 16.44 9.95
N SER A 74 -25.57 16.99 10.84
CA SER A 74 -24.15 17.21 10.61
C SER A 74 -23.33 16.13 11.30
N TRP A 75 -22.20 15.78 10.71
CA TRP A 75 -21.17 14.96 11.35
C TRP A 75 -19.85 15.68 11.23
N GLU A 76 -19.24 15.95 12.37
CA GLU A 76 -17.93 16.59 12.48
C GLU A 76 -16.92 15.58 13.00
N PHE A 77 -15.72 15.61 12.43
CA PHE A 77 -14.58 14.86 12.94
C PHE A 77 -13.35 15.77 12.94
N THR A 78 -12.55 15.65 13.98
CA THR A 78 -11.30 16.39 14.11
C THR A 78 -10.16 15.50 13.63
N LEU A 79 -9.35 16.01 12.69
CA LEU A 79 -8.13 15.33 12.28
C LEU A 79 -7.02 15.56 13.32
N PRO A 80 -6.12 14.59 13.53
CA PRO A 80 -4.96 14.79 14.39
C PRO A 80 -4.05 15.91 13.86
N ASP A 81 -3.26 16.51 14.75
CA ASP A 81 -2.36 17.63 14.38
C ASP A 81 -1.31 17.25 13.32
N ASP A 82 -0.98 15.96 13.19
CA ASP A 82 -0.04 15.43 12.19
C ASP A 82 -0.68 15.09 10.82
N PHE A 83 -1.92 15.53 10.57
CA PHE A 83 -2.72 15.07 9.42
C PHE A 83 -2.05 15.22 8.05
N ALA A 84 -1.07 16.12 7.91
CA ALA A 84 -0.29 16.28 6.68
C ALA A 84 0.40 14.97 6.24
N ALA A 85 0.70 14.06 7.17
CA ALA A 85 1.24 12.73 6.89
C ALA A 85 0.16 11.66 6.64
N LEU A 86 -1.12 11.96 6.92
CA LEU A 86 -2.22 11.01 6.88
C LEU A 86 -2.96 11.02 5.53
N LYS A 87 -3.12 9.85 4.92
CA LYS A 87 -4.08 9.66 3.82
C LYS A 87 -5.47 9.42 4.39
N VAL A 88 -6.29 10.46 4.47
CA VAL A 88 -7.68 10.38 4.95
C VAL A 88 -8.59 9.93 3.81
N ARG A 89 -9.43 8.91 4.07
CA ARG A 89 -10.50 8.50 3.16
C ARG A 89 -11.83 8.54 3.91
N VAL A 90 -12.77 9.36 3.43
CA VAL A 90 -14.13 9.42 3.92
C VAL A 90 -15.03 8.61 2.98
N ALA A 91 -15.85 7.74 3.54
CA ALA A 91 -16.86 6.98 2.81
C ALA A 91 -18.19 7.12 3.53
N ILE A 92 -19.24 7.50 2.79
CA ILE A 92 -20.61 7.59 3.29
C ILE A 92 -21.40 6.50 2.57
N SER A 93 -22.04 5.62 3.34
CA SER A 93 -22.90 4.57 2.79
C SER A 93 -24.33 4.78 3.27
N CYS A 94 -25.25 4.99 2.33
CA CYS A 94 -26.67 5.09 2.60
C CYS A 94 -27.33 3.73 2.38
N GLY A 95 -27.63 3.02 3.48
CA GLY A 95 -28.24 1.70 3.46
C GLY A 95 -28.40 1.19 4.89
N GLY A 96 -29.36 0.30 5.13
CA GLY A 96 -29.56 -0.30 6.45
C GLY A 96 -28.32 -1.04 6.96
N TYR A 97 -28.26 -1.33 8.26
CA TYR A 97 -27.12 -1.97 8.92
C TYR A 97 -26.77 -3.37 8.41
N ALA A 98 -27.75 -4.09 7.87
CA ALA A 98 -27.62 -5.49 7.47
C ALA A 98 -26.47 -5.78 6.47
N PRO A 99 -26.34 -5.07 5.33
CA PRO A 99 -25.25 -5.28 4.38
C PRO A 99 -23.84 -5.01 4.97
N ALA A 100 -23.69 -3.99 5.82
CA ALA A 100 -22.39 -3.67 6.42
C ALA A 100 -21.93 -4.73 7.44
N ILE A 101 -22.87 -5.26 8.22
CA ILE A 101 -22.60 -6.33 9.19
C ILE A 101 -22.34 -7.66 8.47
N GLN A 102 -23.13 -8.02 7.44
CA GLN A 102 -22.95 -9.27 6.70
C GLN A 102 -21.57 -9.42 6.06
N GLN A 103 -21.00 -8.33 5.54
CA GLN A 103 -19.64 -8.35 5.00
C GLN A 103 -18.58 -8.50 6.11
N SER A 104 -18.83 -7.90 7.28
CA SER A 104 -17.92 -7.93 8.43
C SER A 104 -17.94 -9.27 9.18
N LEU A 105 -19.06 -10.00 9.18
CA LEU A 105 -19.18 -11.33 9.79
C LEU A 105 -18.15 -12.33 9.23
N ARG A 106 -17.76 -12.21 7.96
CA ARG A 106 -16.76 -13.09 7.33
C ARG A 106 -15.35 -12.96 7.95
N TYR A 107 -15.06 -11.81 8.57
CA TYR A 107 -13.77 -11.52 9.19
C TYR A 107 -13.77 -11.80 10.71
N LEU A 108 -14.95 -11.81 11.35
CA LEU A 108 -15.10 -12.20 12.76
C LEU A 108 -14.76 -13.68 13.01
N VAL A 109 -15.00 -14.54 12.01
CA VAL A 109 -14.69 -15.98 12.09
C VAL A 109 -13.20 -16.28 11.83
N LYS A 110 -12.47 -15.37 11.18
CA LYS A 110 -11.04 -15.50 10.87
C LYS A 110 -10.13 -14.76 11.84
N TYR A 111 -10.55 -14.58 13.09
CA TYR A 111 -9.63 -14.16 14.14
C TYR A 111 -8.71 -15.35 14.46
N PRO A 112 -7.37 -15.19 14.43
CA PRO A 112 -6.46 -16.28 14.73
C PRO A 112 -6.55 -16.59 16.23
N TYR A 113 -7.33 -17.60 16.58
CA TYR A 113 -7.27 -18.20 17.90
C TYR A 113 -6.08 -19.15 17.92
N GLY A 114 -4.87 -18.61 18.16
CA GLY A 114 -3.67 -19.40 18.45
C GLY A 114 -3.11 -20.21 17.28
#